data_AF-A0A8S9Z3Z6-F1
#
_entry.id   AF-A0A8S9Z3Z6-F1
#
_cell.length_a   1.000
_cell.length_b   1.000
_cell.length_c   1.000
_cell.angle_alpha   90.00
_cell.angle_beta   90.00
_cell.angle_gamma   90.00
#
_symmetry.space_group_name_H-M   'P 1'
#
loop_
_entity.id
_entity.type
_entity.pdbx_description
1 polymer ?
#
loop_
_entity_poly.entity_id
_entity_poly.type
_entity_poly.pdbx_seq_one_letter_code
_entity_poly.pdbx_strand_id
1 'polypeptide(L)'
;MQYTVTFIILSFLWLKANCGLLTINVKEKRANTSSMRRTHQNFAKRITEEPTIPHNETCANPFEEFVSPVRGSPRCCRKCEAGTGMLRLCSDLEDTQCTPCEPPFEFSPIPSATLKCQQCRKCQDLHPLAKTRTACTSTKDTECDCMKNYYISVENQTCKPCTVCKPNEGVIK
;
A
#
# COMPACT_ATOMS: atom_id res chain seq x y z
N MET A 1 -12.97 56.22 2.48
CA MET A 1 -13.99 55.84 1.48
C MET A 1 -13.41 56.10 0.09
N GLN A 2 -13.55 55.13 -0.82
CA GLN A 2 -13.56 55.31 -2.28
C GLN A 2 -12.28 55.33 -3.16
N TYR A 3 -11.14 54.69 -2.86
CA TYR A 3 -10.02 54.66 -3.87
C TYR A 3 -9.24 53.36 -4.08
N THR A 4 -9.59 52.24 -3.44
CA THR A 4 -8.80 50.99 -3.57
C THR A 4 -9.49 49.85 -4.32
N VAL A 5 -10.75 50.03 -4.76
CA VAL A 5 -11.54 48.95 -5.38
C VAL A 5 -11.50 48.99 -6.92
N THR A 6 -11.02 50.09 -7.53
CA THR A 6 -10.99 50.26 -9.00
C THR A 6 -9.73 49.70 -9.68
N PHE A 7 -8.65 49.39 -8.95
CA PHE A 7 -7.39 48.92 -9.56
C PHE A 7 -7.32 47.41 -9.83
N ILE A 8 -8.16 46.60 -9.20
CA ILE A 8 -8.10 45.13 -9.37
C ILE A 8 -8.89 44.66 -10.61
N ILE A 9 -9.85 45.46 -11.09
CA ILE A 9 -10.71 45.07 -12.23
C ILE A 9 -9.98 45.27 -13.58
N LEU A 10 -8.95 46.11 -13.65
CA LEU A 10 -8.19 46.38 -14.88
C LEU A 10 -6.98 45.45 -15.10
N SER A 11 -6.67 44.55 -14.15
CA SER A 11 -5.56 43.58 -14.29
C SER A 11 -5.99 42.23 -14.88
N PHE A 12 -7.29 41.93 -14.92
CA PHE A 12 -7.81 40.63 -15.41
C PHE A 12 -8.10 40.59 -16.92
N LEU A 13 -7.86 41.67 -17.67
CA LEU A 13 -8.21 41.77 -19.09
C LEU A 13 -7.05 41.57 -20.09
N TRP A 14 -5.88 41.05 -19.65
CA TRP A 14 -4.73 40.85 -20.54
C TRP A 14 -4.15 39.42 -20.62
N LEU A 15 -4.81 38.40 -20.06
CA LEU A 15 -4.45 36.99 -20.31
C LEU A 15 -5.59 36.24 -21.02
N LYS A 16 -6.01 36.75 -22.17
CA LYS A 16 -6.68 35.96 -23.21
C LYS A 16 -5.92 36.12 -24.53
N ALA A 17 -4.88 35.31 -24.72
CA ALA A 17 -4.30 35.07 -26.04
C ALA A 17 -3.52 33.75 -26.04
N ASN A 18 -3.82 32.91 -27.04
CA ASN A 18 -3.10 31.69 -27.44
C ASN A 18 -3.40 30.40 -26.67
N CYS A 19 -4.65 29.92 -26.78
CA CYS A 19 -4.87 28.47 -26.84
C CYS A 19 -4.74 28.05 -28.31
N GLY A 20 -3.53 27.66 -28.71
CA GLY A 20 -3.24 27.09 -30.03
C GLY A 20 -3.90 25.72 -30.15
N LEU A 21 -4.84 25.61 -31.09
CA LEU A 21 -5.58 24.40 -31.41
C LEU A 21 -4.67 23.42 -32.14
N LEU A 22 -4.02 22.50 -31.41
CA LEU A 22 -3.34 21.35 -32.00
C LEU A 22 -4.39 20.33 -32.45
N THR A 23 -4.64 20.29 -33.76
CA THR A 23 -5.47 19.27 -34.40
C THR A 23 -4.66 17.98 -34.54
N ILE A 24 -4.99 16.98 -33.73
CA ILE A 24 -4.41 15.65 -33.84
C ILE A 24 -5.20 14.90 -34.93
N ASN A 25 -4.59 14.70 -36.10
CA ASN A 25 -5.17 13.85 -37.14
C ASN A 25 -5.05 12.38 -36.72
N VAL A 26 -6.14 11.79 -36.21
CA VAL A 26 -6.22 10.33 -35.99
C VAL A 26 -6.48 9.67 -37.35
N LYS A 27 -5.44 9.03 -37.91
CA LYS A 27 -5.54 8.27 -39.14
C LYS A 27 -6.26 6.95 -38.85
N GLU A 28 -7.55 6.90 -39.18
CA GLU A 28 -8.39 5.71 -39.07
C GLU A 28 -7.85 4.59 -39.96
N LYS A 29 -7.24 3.56 -39.35
CA LYS A 29 -6.94 2.31 -40.06
C LYS A 29 -8.23 1.52 -40.20
N ARG A 30 -8.84 1.65 -41.38
CA ARG A 30 -9.91 0.78 -41.87
C ARG A 30 -9.55 -0.68 -41.65
N ALA A 31 -10.41 -1.38 -40.91
CA ALA A 31 -10.41 -2.84 -40.84
C ALA A 31 -10.59 -3.39 -42.26
N ASN A 32 -9.66 -4.24 -42.71
CA ASN A 32 -9.81 -4.97 -43.95
C ASN A 32 -10.30 -6.38 -43.60
N THR A 33 -11.61 -6.57 -43.68
CA THR A 33 -12.28 -7.87 -43.63
C THR A 33 -12.17 -8.55 -45.00
N SER A 34 -11.09 -9.31 -45.21
CA SER A 34 -11.07 -10.31 -46.28
C SER A 34 -11.54 -11.66 -45.72
N SER A 35 -12.80 -11.94 -46.04
CA SER A 35 -13.41 -13.27 -45.99
C SER A 35 -12.51 -14.34 -46.61
N MET A 36 -12.16 -15.39 -45.86
CA MET A 36 -11.99 -16.70 -46.48
C MET A 36 -12.21 -17.86 -45.49
N ARG A 37 -13.34 -18.53 -45.71
CA ARG A 37 -13.63 -19.97 -45.53
C ARG A 37 -13.39 -20.59 -44.16
N ARG A 38 -14.51 -20.91 -43.50
CA ARG A 38 -14.62 -21.99 -42.52
C ARG A 38 -14.06 -23.28 -43.11
N THR A 39 -12.98 -23.77 -42.53
CA THR A 39 -12.73 -25.20 -42.39
C THR A 39 -12.91 -25.52 -40.92
N HIS A 40 -14.05 -26.12 -40.59
CA HIS A 40 -14.23 -26.84 -39.33
C HIS A 40 -13.29 -28.04 -39.38
N GLN A 41 -12.09 -27.92 -38.83
CA GLN A 41 -11.26 -29.07 -38.55
C GLN A 41 -10.36 -28.77 -37.34
N ASN A 42 -10.61 -29.56 -36.29
CA ASN A 42 -9.73 -29.85 -35.16
C ASN A 42 -9.84 -28.94 -33.93
N PHE A 43 -11.05 -28.91 -33.33
CA PHE A 43 -11.31 -28.52 -31.93
C PHE A 43 -11.00 -29.68 -30.95
N ALA A 44 -9.94 -30.45 -31.20
CA ALA A 44 -9.62 -31.64 -30.39
C ALA A 44 -8.11 -31.81 -30.16
N LYS A 45 -7.36 -30.71 -30.08
CA LYS A 45 -5.94 -30.76 -29.70
C LYS A 45 -5.47 -29.53 -28.91
N ARG A 46 -6.30 -29.07 -27.98
CA ARG A 46 -5.95 -27.94 -27.09
C ARG A 46 -6.41 -28.18 -25.65
N ILE A 47 -6.19 -29.41 -25.16
CA ILE A 47 -6.37 -29.76 -23.75
C ILE A 47 -5.22 -30.71 -23.40
N THR A 48 -4.04 -30.14 -23.18
CA THR A 48 -2.92 -30.60 -22.32
C THR A 48 -1.69 -29.75 -22.66
N GLU A 49 -1.85 -28.44 -22.63
CA GLU A 49 -0.72 -27.57 -22.30
C GLU A 49 -1.26 -26.73 -21.16
N GLU A 50 -1.02 -27.23 -19.95
CA GLU A 50 -0.99 -26.38 -18.77
C GLU A 50 -0.14 -25.15 -19.11
N PRO A 51 -0.56 -23.92 -18.80
CA PRO A 51 0.23 -22.74 -19.14
C PRO A 51 1.60 -22.92 -18.51
N THR A 52 2.62 -23.23 -19.32
CA THR A 52 4.00 -23.25 -18.87
C THR A 52 4.39 -21.80 -18.65
N ILE A 53 4.02 -21.27 -17.48
CA ILE A 53 4.59 -20.05 -16.93
C ILE A 53 6.10 -20.28 -16.98
N PRO A 54 6.89 -19.36 -17.55
CA PRO A 54 8.34 -19.51 -17.59
C PRO A 54 8.81 -19.85 -16.18
N HIS A 55 9.60 -20.91 -16.04
CA HIS A 55 10.10 -21.46 -14.78
C HIS A 55 11.00 -20.48 -13.96
N ASN A 56 11.00 -19.21 -14.36
CA ASN A 56 11.80 -18.08 -13.93
C ASN A 56 10.95 -16.93 -13.33
N GLU A 57 9.62 -17.06 -13.28
CA GLU A 57 8.73 -16.03 -12.73
C GLU A 57 8.23 -16.35 -11.31
N THR A 58 8.60 -17.50 -10.76
CA THR A 58 8.14 -17.98 -9.45
C THR A 58 9.24 -18.70 -8.68
N CYS A 59 9.24 -18.59 -7.36
CA CYS A 59 10.17 -19.28 -6.47
C CYS A 59 9.63 -20.61 -5.95
N ALA A 60 10.53 -21.49 -5.53
CA ALA A 60 10.19 -22.81 -5.01
C ALA A 60 9.37 -22.72 -3.71
N ASN A 61 9.69 -21.76 -2.84
CA ASN A 61 8.90 -21.49 -1.64
C ASN A 61 8.30 -20.07 -1.66
N PRO A 62 7.03 -19.90 -2.06
CA PRO A 62 6.37 -18.60 -2.09
C PRO A 62 6.21 -17.95 -0.70
N PHE A 63 6.29 -18.71 0.38
CA PHE A 63 6.13 -18.19 1.74
C PHE A 63 7.44 -17.64 2.29
N GLU A 64 8.57 -18.29 1.99
CA GLU A 64 9.91 -17.91 2.47
C GLU A 64 10.69 -17.07 1.46
N GLU A 65 10.33 -17.12 0.17
CA GLU A 65 11.06 -16.48 -0.91
C GLU A 65 10.18 -15.54 -1.74
N PHE A 66 10.84 -14.69 -2.51
CA PHE A 66 10.21 -13.83 -3.51
C PHE A 66 11.14 -13.65 -4.71
N VAL A 67 10.56 -13.32 -5.87
CA VAL A 67 11.33 -12.98 -7.07
C VAL A 67 11.74 -11.51 -6.96
N SER A 68 13.05 -11.26 -6.95
CA SER A 68 13.60 -9.91 -6.79
C SER A 68 13.47 -9.08 -8.08
N PRO A 69 12.97 -7.82 -7.99
CA PRO A 69 12.81 -6.93 -9.15
C PRO A 69 14.09 -6.13 -9.49
N VAL A 70 15.26 -6.54 -8.97
CA VAL A 70 16.53 -5.84 -9.19
C VAL A 70 16.78 -5.65 -10.70
N ARG A 71 17.46 -4.56 -11.07
CA ARG A 71 17.90 -4.30 -12.45
C ARG A 71 18.94 -5.36 -12.87
N GLY A 72 18.47 -6.55 -13.23
CA GLY A 72 19.26 -7.74 -13.47
C GLY A 72 18.38 -8.93 -13.83
N SER A 73 18.94 -10.14 -13.72
CA SER A 73 18.17 -11.37 -13.92
C SER A 73 17.23 -11.62 -12.74
N PRO A 74 15.95 -11.95 -12.98
CA PRO A 74 15.06 -12.37 -11.91
C PRO A 74 15.67 -13.56 -11.17
N ARG A 75 15.69 -13.48 -9.84
CA ARG A 75 16.16 -14.54 -8.96
C ARG A 75 15.33 -14.61 -7.69
N CYS A 76 15.34 -15.78 -7.08
CA CYS A 76 14.72 -16.00 -5.80
C CYS A 76 15.64 -15.55 -4.68
N CYS A 77 15.05 -14.79 -3.76
CA CYS A 77 15.70 -14.25 -2.59
C CYS A 77 14.86 -14.54 -1.36
N ARG A 78 15.52 -14.76 -0.23
CA ARG A 78 14.81 -15.03 1.02
C ARG A 78 14.10 -13.79 1.54
N LYS A 79 13.01 -14.01 2.26
CA LYS A 79 12.36 -13.01 3.11
C LYS A 79 13.04 -12.96 4.47
N CYS A 80 12.94 -11.80 5.10
CA CYS A 80 13.25 -11.65 6.51
C CYS A 80 12.04 -12.10 7.32
N GLU A 81 12.25 -12.94 8.32
CA GLU A 81 11.19 -13.43 9.20
C GLU A 81 10.56 -12.33 10.05
N ALA A 82 9.36 -12.57 10.57
CA ALA A 82 8.76 -11.67 11.56
C ALA A 82 9.71 -11.49 12.75
N GLY A 83 9.84 -10.26 13.26
CA GLY A 83 10.87 -9.91 14.23
C GLY A 83 12.15 -9.36 13.61
N THR A 84 12.33 -9.51 12.30
CA THR A 84 13.47 -8.97 11.54
C THR A 84 13.00 -8.12 10.38
N GLY A 85 13.82 -7.15 9.99
CA GLY A 85 13.57 -6.27 8.85
C GLY A 85 14.68 -6.33 7.83
N MET A 86 14.35 -6.06 6.57
CA MET A 86 15.32 -5.94 5.48
C MET A 86 16.27 -4.76 5.72
N LEU A 87 17.55 -5.06 5.91
CA LEU A 87 18.62 -4.07 5.89
C LEU A 87 19.04 -3.76 4.45
N ARG A 88 19.27 -4.81 3.65
CA ARG A 88 19.60 -4.72 2.22
C ARG A 88 18.89 -5.80 1.43
N LEU A 89 18.36 -5.42 0.28
CA LEU A 89 17.80 -6.35 -0.68
C LEU A 89 18.91 -7.25 -1.24
N CYS A 90 18.57 -8.47 -1.62
CA CYS A 90 19.49 -9.36 -2.31
C CYS A 90 20.06 -8.71 -3.60
N SER A 91 21.26 -9.13 -3.98
CA SER A 91 21.94 -8.77 -5.23
C SER A 91 22.16 -10.02 -6.09
N ASP A 92 22.92 -9.96 -7.18
CA ASP A 92 23.25 -11.18 -7.95
C ASP A 92 24.15 -12.15 -7.18
N LEU A 93 24.86 -11.66 -6.15
CA LEU A 93 25.87 -12.42 -5.40
C LEU A 93 25.47 -12.69 -3.95
N GLU A 94 24.69 -11.78 -3.35
CA GLU A 94 24.32 -11.85 -1.93
C GLU A 94 22.81 -12.03 -1.79
N ASP A 95 22.39 -12.79 -0.78
CA ASP A 95 20.98 -12.90 -0.40
C ASP A 95 20.52 -11.70 0.44
N THR A 96 19.21 -11.60 0.71
CA THR A 96 18.63 -10.53 1.52
C THR A 96 19.30 -10.49 2.89
N GLN A 97 19.77 -9.30 3.28
CA GLN A 97 20.36 -9.07 4.59
C GLN A 97 19.27 -8.59 5.54
N CYS A 98 19.07 -9.32 6.63
CA CYS A 98 18.06 -9.04 7.65
C CYS A 98 18.72 -8.58 8.94
N THR A 99 18.07 -7.67 9.65
CA THR A 99 18.48 -7.21 10.99
C THR A 99 17.35 -7.45 11.99
N PRO A 100 17.64 -7.86 13.24
CA PRO A 100 16.61 -7.91 14.28
C PRO A 100 16.04 -6.51 14.52
N CYS A 101 14.72 -6.43 14.71
CA CYS A 101 14.07 -5.19 15.15
C CYS A 101 14.30 -5.01 16.65
N GLU A 102 14.54 -3.76 17.06
CA GLU A 102 14.88 -3.42 18.45
C GLU A 102 13.63 -3.02 19.26
N PRO A 103 13.03 -3.91 20.07
CA PRO A 103 12.00 -3.51 21.01
C PRO A 103 12.59 -2.62 22.13
N PRO A 104 11.86 -1.63 22.64
CA PRO A 104 10.45 -1.30 22.39
C PRO A 104 10.22 -0.32 21.22
N PHE A 105 11.22 -0.11 20.36
CA PHE A 105 11.22 0.94 19.35
C PHE A 105 10.80 0.45 17.97
N GLU A 106 11.08 -0.80 17.63
CA GLU A 106 10.83 -1.35 16.31
C GLU A 106 10.16 -2.73 16.31
N PHE A 107 9.40 -2.99 15.25
CA PHE A 107 8.76 -4.28 15.01
C PHE A 107 8.66 -4.62 13.51
N SER A 108 8.47 -5.91 13.21
CA SER A 108 8.17 -6.42 11.87
C SER A 108 7.17 -7.58 12.00
N PRO A 109 5.91 -7.41 11.56
CA PRO A 109 4.84 -8.36 11.88
C PRO A 109 4.75 -9.56 10.96
N ILE A 110 5.31 -9.47 9.75
CA ILE A 110 5.18 -10.48 8.71
C ILE A 110 6.52 -10.79 8.07
N PRO A 111 6.72 -12.03 7.58
CA PRO A 111 7.87 -12.34 6.74
C PRO A 111 7.84 -11.50 5.46
N SER A 112 8.92 -10.75 5.20
CA SER A 112 9.02 -9.89 4.02
C SER A 112 10.47 -9.66 3.65
N ALA A 113 10.72 -9.58 2.35
CA ALA A 113 12.06 -9.30 1.84
C ALA A 113 12.32 -7.81 1.58
N THR A 114 11.27 -6.99 1.56
CA THR A 114 11.36 -5.56 1.26
C THR A 114 10.98 -4.69 2.45
N LEU A 115 10.28 -5.25 3.44
CA LEU A 115 9.87 -4.52 4.63
C LEU A 115 11.06 -4.35 5.58
N LYS A 116 11.34 -3.10 5.93
CA LYS A 116 12.28 -2.76 7.01
C LYS A 116 11.58 -2.87 8.36
N CYS A 117 12.36 -2.87 9.44
CA CYS A 117 11.81 -2.68 10.78
C CYS A 117 10.99 -1.38 10.83
N GLN A 118 9.76 -1.49 11.33
CA GLN A 118 8.82 -0.39 11.46
C GLN A 118 8.93 0.20 12.86
N GLN A 119 8.85 1.51 12.96
CA GLN A 119 8.83 2.18 14.26
C GLN A 119 7.52 1.88 14.99
N CYS A 120 7.62 1.46 16.24
CA CYS A 120 6.48 1.24 17.11
C CYS A 120 5.76 2.55 17.36
N ARG A 121 4.43 2.53 17.30
CA ARG A 121 3.63 3.73 17.61
C ARG A 121 3.71 4.09 19.08
N LYS A 122 3.61 5.38 19.38
CA LYS A 122 3.36 5.88 20.73
C LYS A 122 1.89 6.23 20.86
N CYS A 123 1.23 5.73 21.90
CA CYS A 123 -0.21 5.95 22.05
C CYS A 123 -0.57 7.43 22.24
N GLN A 124 0.32 8.20 22.87
CA GLN A 124 0.16 9.64 23.06
C GLN A 124 0.13 10.42 21.74
N ASP A 125 0.75 9.89 20.67
CA ASP A 125 0.72 10.50 19.33
C ASP A 125 -0.66 10.32 18.66
N LEU A 126 -1.43 9.28 19.04
CA LEU A 126 -2.80 9.08 18.57
C LEU A 126 -3.78 10.02 19.29
N HIS A 127 -3.68 10.10 20.62
CA HIS A 127 -4.54 10.95 21.43
C HIS A 127 -3.92 11.18 22.83
N PRO A 128 -4.04 12.37 23.44
CA PRO A 128 -3.49 12.65 24.79
C PRO A 128 -4.03 11.72 25.90
N LEU A 129 -5.24 11.18 25.71
CA LEU A 129 -5.90 10.26 26.64
C LEU A 129 -5.68 8.77 26.28
N ALA A 130 -4.88 8.48 25.25
CA ALA A 130 -4.51 7.12 24.93
C ALA A 130 -3.28 6.68 25.74
N LYS A 131 -3.31 5.43 26.17
CA LYS A 131 -2.29 4.77 26.98
C LYS A 131 -1.91 3.44 26.33
N THR A 132 -0.71 2.97 26.61
CA THR A 132 -0.27 1.66 26.16
C THR A 132 -1.06 0.56 26.87
N ARG A 133 -1.72 -0.29 26.09
CA ARG A 133 -2.37 -1.52 26.55
C ARG A 133 -1.40 -2.70 26.51
N THR A 134 -0.68 -2.83 25.40
CA THR A 134 0.34 -3.86 25.21
C THR A 134 1.58 -3.21 24.63
N ALA A 135 2.74 -3.48 25.24
CA ALA A 135 4.01 -2.93 24.82
C ALA A 135 4.42 -3.48 23.44
N CYS A 136 5.17 -2.68 22.69
CA CYS A 136 5.74 -3.13 21.44
C CYS A 136 6.72 -4.29 21.65
N THR A 137 6.72 -5.22 20.71
CA THR A 137 7.64 -6.36 20.64
C THR A 137 8.25 -6.41 19.25
N SER A 138 9.30 -7.19 19.04
CA SER A 138 9.92 -7.32 17.71
C SER A 138 8.93 -7.76 16.61
N THR A 139 7.82 -8.43 16.95
CA THR A 139 6.82 -8.94 15.99
C THR A 139 5.48 -8.21 16.02
N LYS A 140 5.24 -7.31 16.98
CA LYS A 140 3.93 -6.66 17.16
C LYS A 140 4.11 -5.20 17.58
N ASP A 141 3.37 -4.33 16.92
CA ASP A 141 3.26 -2.91 17.27
C ASP A 141 2.67 -2.73 18.67
N THR A 142 2.84 -1.52 19.22
CA THR A 142 2.16 -1.09 20.45
C THR A 142 0.65 -1.13 20.25
N GLU A 143 -0.05 -1.82 21.14
CA GLU A 143 -1.52 -1.75 21.21
C GLU A 143 -1.92 -0.63 22.17
N CYS A 144 -2.78 0.27 21.72
CA CYS A 144 -3.24 1.42 22.47
C CYS A 144 -4.68 1.26 22.94
N ASP A 145 -4.96 1.77 24.13
CA ASP A 145 -6.29 1.85 24.72
C ASP A 145 -6.48 3.22 25.36
N CYS A 146 -7.70 3.57 25.73
CA CYS A 146 -8.00 4.87 26.32
C CYS A 146 -7.98 4.82 27.85
N MET A 147 -7.77 5.98 28.48
CA MET A 147 -7.93 6.13 29.93
C MET A 147 -9.36 5.77 30.37
N LYS A 148 -9.54 5.58 31.68
CA LYS A 148 -10.85 5.23 32.25
C LYS A 148 -11.92 6.25 31.84
N ASN A 149 -13.12 5.76 31.54
CA ASN A 149 -14.28 6.52 31.03
C ASN A 149 -14.15 6.98 29.57
N TYR A 150 -13.19 6.45 28.83
CA TYR A 150 -13.06 6.66 27.38
C TYR A 150 -12.92 5.32 26.66
N TYR A 151 -13.30 5.31 25.38
CA TYR A 151 -13.11 4.18 24.48
C TYR A 151 -12.42 4.64 23.19
N ILE A 152 -11.67 3.74 22.55
CA ILE A 152 -11.01 4.05 21.27
C ILE A 152 -12.02 3.95 20.13
N SER A 153 -12.22 5.06 19.40
CA SER A 153 -13.11 5.13 18.24
C SER A 153 -12.42 4.53 17.02
N VAL A 154 -13.02 3.50 16.41
CA VAL A 154 -12.43 2.83 15.22
C VAL A 154 -12.24 3.78 14.04
N GLU A 155 -13.22 4.67 13.79
CA GLU A 155 -13.21 5.62 12.66
C GLU A 155 -12.04 6.61 12.71
N ASN A 156 -11.78 7.20 13.87
CA ASN A 156 -10.84 8.33 14.01
C ASN A 156 -9.57 7.95 14.78
N GLN A 157 -9.48 6.74 15.34
CA GLN A 157 -8.41 6.31 16.25
C GLN A 157 -8.19 7.28 17.43
N THR A 158 -9.28 7.88 17.93
CA THR A 158 -9.28 8.83 19.05
C THR A 158 -10.07 8.32 20.24
N CYS A 159 -9.73 8.81 21.43
CA CYS A 159 -10.45 8.48 22.66
C CYS A 159 -11.73 9.31 22.78
N LYS A 160 -12.88 8.66 22.68
CA LYS A 160 -14.20 9.27 22.90
C LYS A 160 -14.71 8.94 24.31
N PRO A 161 -15.40 9.87 24.98
CA PRO A 161 -15.93 9.60 26.31
C PRO A 161 -17.02 8.52 26.24
N CYS A 162 -17.03 7.63 27.23
CA CYS A 162 -18.13 6.68 27.40
C CYS A 162 -19.41 7.43 27.75
N THR A 163 -20.53 7.03 27.16
CA THR A 163 -21.84 7.55 27.56
C THR A 163 -22.22 7.02 28.94
N VAL A 164 -22.79 7.89 29.76
CA VAL A 164 -23.35 7.52 31.05
C VAL A 164 -24.85 7.32 30.86
N CYS A 165 -25.36 6.17 31.29
CA CYS A 165 -26.79 5.88 31.29
C CYS A 165 -27.54 6.90 32.15
N LYS A 166 -28.78 7.24 31.75
CA LYS A 166 -29.65 8.06 32.59
C LYS A 166 -30.03 7.28 33.86
N PRO A 167 -30.57 7.94 34.90
CA PRO A 167 -31.14 7.25 36.04
C PRO A 167 -32.14 6.18 35.59
N ASN A 168 -32.04 4.97 36.16
CA ASN A 168 -32.83 3.77 35.84
C ASN A 168 -32.52 3.09 34.47
N GLU A 169 -31.49 3.52 33.76
CA GLU A 169 -30.96 2.81 32.59
C GLU A 169 -29.68 2.04 32.95
N GLY A 170 -29.33 1.01 32.17
CA GLY A 170 -28.12 0.22 32.36
C GLY A 170 -27.49 -0.21 31.03
N VAL A 171 -26.20 -0.54 31.09
CA VAL A 171 -25.46 -1.04 29.93
C VAL A 171 -25.88 -2.49 29.64
N ILE A 172 -26.32 -2.77 28.41
CA ILE A 172 -26.58 -4.13 27.93
C ILE A 172 -25.25 -4.66 27.35
N LYS A 173 -24.87 -5.87 27.74
CA LYS A 173 -23.59 -6.50 27.38
C LYS A 173 -23.74 -7.49 26.23
#